data_AF-A0A7S3X3T2-F1
#
_entry.id   AF-A0A7S3X3T2-F1
#
_cell.length_a   1.000
_cell.length_b   1.000
_cell.length_c   1.000
_cell.angle_alpha   90.00
_cell.angle_beta   90.00
_cell.angle_gamma   90.00
#
_symmetry.space_group_name_H-M   'P 1'
#
loop_
_entity.id
_entity.type
_entity.pdbx_description
1 polymer ?
#
loop_
_entity_poly.entity_id
_entity_poly.type
_entity_poly.pdbx_seq_one_letter_code
_entity_poly.pdbx_strand_id
1 'polypeptide(L)'
;NLVLSIENNVWATQRHNEDKFNEALTNAPHVILIFSVNLSGSFQGYAKMMGAVGTSPKTHVFQGFGRAFEVRWLRLDDLDFSEVASICNPWNEHKSVKVSRDGQEL
;
A
#
# COMPACT_ATOMS: atom_id res chain seq x y z
N ASN A 1 -6.38 10.02 -3.51
CA ASN A 1 -6.05 9.04 -2.45
C ASN A 1 -4.65 9.19 -1.92
N LEU A 2 -3.60 9.14 -2.75
CA LEU A 2 -2.22 9.28 -2.27
C LEU A 2 -1.99 10.56 -1.44
N VAL A 3 -2.35 11.73 -1.98
CA VAL A 3 -2.26 13.03 -1.29
C VAL A 3 -3.00 13.01 0.05
N LEU A 4 -4.25 12.53 0.07
CA LEU A 4 -5.05 12.40 1.30
C LEU A 4 -4.36 11.51 2.35
N SER A 5 -3.70 10.43 1.91
CA SER A 5 -2.94 9.55 2.79
C SER A 5 -1.73 10.24 3.41
N ILE A 6 -1.01 11.04 2.63
CA ILE A 6 0.16 11.80 3.08
C ILE A 6 -0.26 12.84 4.12
N GLU A 7 -1.31 13.60 3.82
CA GLU A 7 -1.81 14.65 4.72
C GLU A 7 -2.39 14.09 6.03
N ASN A 8 -3.01 12.91 5.98
CA ASN A 8 -3.73 12.35 7.12
C ASN A 8 -3.01 11.19 7.81
N ASN A 9 -1.88 10.69 7.30
CA ASN A 9 -1.15 9.53 7.82
C ASN A 9 -2.03 8.28 8.00
N VAL A 10 -2.93 8.06 7.04
CA VAL A 10 -3.82 6.89 7.03
C VAL A 10 -3.94 6.32 5.63
N TRP A 11 -4.28 5.03 5.54
CA TRP A 11 -4.68 4.40 4.29
C TRP A 11 -5.97 3.62 4.48
N ALA A 12 -6.72 3.46 3.39
CA ALA A 12 -7.83 2.53 3.30
C ALA A 12 -7.74 1.80 1.95
N THR A 13 -7.95 0.49 1.97
CA THR A 13 -7.95 -0.40 0.80
C THR A 13 -9.37 -0.93 0.53
N GLN A 14 -9.54 -1.79 -0.45
CA GLN A 14 -10.80 -2.49 -0.67
C GLN A 14 -11.08 -3.48 0.48
N ARG A 15 -12.35 -3.67 0.82
CA ARG A 15 -12.78 -4.48 1.98
C ARG A 15 -12.22 -5.91 1.97
N HIS A 16 -12.05 -6.50 0.79
CA HIS A 16 -11.54 -7.87 0.67
C HIS A 16 -10.05 -8.00 1.03
N ASN A 17 -9.30 -6.91 1.06
CA ASN A 17 -7.89 -6.91 1.45
C ASN A 17 -7.69 -6.71 2.95
N GLU A 18 -8.71 -6.28 3.70
CA GLU A 18 -8.55 -5.87 5.11
C GLU A 18 -7.99 -6.99 5.99
N ASP A 19 -8.52 -8.21 5.84
CA ASP A 19 -8.09 -9.36 6.63
C ASP A 19 -6.64 -9.73 6.33
N LYS A 20 -6.22 -9.65 5.05
CA LYS A 20 -4.84 -9.89 4.63
C LYS A 20 -3.87 -8.92 5.28
N PHE A 21 -4.21 -7.63 5.35
CA PHE A 21 -3.35 -6.63 6.00
C PHE A 21 -3.26 -6.84 7.52
N ASN A 22 -4.35 -7.22 8.17
CA ASN A 22 -4.36 -7.54 9.61
C ASN A 22 -3.55 -8.80 9.92
N GLU A 23 -3.67 -9.83 9.10
CA GLU A 23 -2.88 -11.05 9.21
C GLU A 23 -1.39 -10.74 9.05
N ALA A 24 -1.01 -9.96 8.03
CA ALA A 24 0.38 -9.55 7.82
C ALA A 24 0.93 -8.76 9.01
N LEU A 25 0.16 -7.83 9.58
CA LEU A 25 0.59 -7.05 10.75
C LEU A 25 0.78 -7.92 12.01
N THR A 26 -0.01 -8.99 12.13
CA THR A 26 0.10 -9.94 13.25
C THR A 26 1.32 -10.85 13.10
N ASN A 27 1.60 -11.29 11.87
CA ASN A 27 2.60 -12.32 11.59
C ASN A 27 4.00 -11.76 11.26
N ALA A 28 4.10 -10.48 10.88
CA ALA A 28 5.35 -9.85 10.52
C ALA A 28 5.70 -8.71 11.49
N PRO A 29 7.00 -8.50 11.79
CA PRO A 29 7.42 -7.37 12.63
C PRO A 29 7.08 -6.03 11.98
N HIS A 30 7.14 -5.95 10.65
CA HIS A 30 6.88 -4.75 9.86
C HIS A 30 6.10 -5.11 8.60
N VAL A 31 5.10 -4.29 8.27
CA VAL A 31 4.39 -4.33 6.99
C VAL A 31 4.66 -3.03 6.24
N ILE A 32 5.23 -3.14 5.04
CA ILE A 32 5.55 -2.01 4.17
C ILE A 32 4.59 -2.01 2.98
N LEU A 33 3.98 -0.86 2.74
CA LEU A 33 3.07 -0.60 1.64
C LEU A 33 3.80 0.22 0.59
N ILE A 34 3.90 -0.31 -0.63
CA ILE A 34 4.48 0.38 -1.77
C ILE A 34 3.33 0.93 -2.61
N PHE A 35 3.35 2.23 -2.89
CA PHE A 35 2.26 2.93 -3.55
C PHE A 35 2.57 3.17 -5.02
N SER A 36 1.60 2.85 -5.86
CA SER A 36 1.61 3.14 -7.29
C SER A 36 0.24 3.70 -7.68
N VAL A 37 0.23 4.85 -8.36
CA VAL A 37 -0.95 5.49 -8.93
C VAL A 37 -1.15 4.93 -10.32
N ASN A 38 -2.36 4.49 -10.63
CA ASN A 38 -2.69 3.95 -11.94
C ASN A 38 -2.31 4.94 -13.05
N LEU A 39 -1.68 4.43 -14.10
CA LEU A 39 -1.21 5.18 -15.27
C LEU A 39 -0.10 6.21 -15.00
N SER A 40 0.52 6.22 -13.82
CA SER A 40 1.67 7.11 -13.53
C SER A 40 2.96 6.67 -14.22
N GLY A 41 3.17 5.36 -14.40
CA GLY A 41 4.43 4.80 -14.88
C GLY A 41 5.53 4.71 -13.81
N SER A 42 5.23 5.04 -12.55
CA SER A 42 6.18 5.03 -11.44
C SER A 42 5.55 4.52 -10.14
N PHE A 43 6.39 4.13 -9.19
CA PHE A 43 6.01 4.04 -7.78
C PHE A 43 6.18 5.43 -7.14
N GLN A 44 5.23 5.88 -6.33
CA GLN A 44 5.26 7.22 -5.70
C GLN A 44 5.88 7.22 -4.30
N GLY A 45 6.26 6.05 -3.79
CA GLY A 45 6.90 5.90 -2.49
C GLY A 45 6.32 4.75 -1.69
N TYR A 46 6.70 4.71 -0.41
CA TYR A 46 6.28 3.65 0.49
C TYR A 46 6.08 4.15 1.92
N ALA A 47 5.17 3.47 2.61
CA ALA A 47 4.82 3.75 3.99
C ALA A 47 4.80 2.46 4.80
N LYS A 48 5.04 2.57 6.10
CA LYS A 48 4.90 1.47 7.05
C LYS A 48 3.49 1.48 7.65
N MET A 49 2.85 0.32 7.73
CA MET A 49 1.60 0.15 8.48
C MET A 49 1.88 0.28 9.98
N MET A 50 1.10 1.11 10.67
CA MET A 50 1.31 1.45 12.09
C MET A 50 0.23 0.91 13.02
N GLY A 51 -0.92 0.51 12.49
CA GLY A 51 -2.02 -0.05 13.26
C GLY A 51 -2.91 -0.94 12.40
N ALA A 52 -3.74 -1.76 13.05
CA ALA A 52 -4.65 -2.67 12.39
C ALA A 52 -5.76 -1.93 11.63
N VAL A 53 -6.33 -2.59 10.63
CA VAL A 53 -7.46 -2.09 9.86
C VAL A 53 -8.65 -1.81 10.78
N GLY A 54 -9.15 -0.57 10.73
CA GLY A 54 -10.30 -0.12 11.51
C GLY A 54 -9.97 0.44 12.90
N THR A 55 -8.69 0.54 13.27
CA THR A 55 -8.31 1.19 14.54
C THR A 55 -8.13 2.69 14.41
N SER A 56 -8.05 3.23 13.17
CA SER A 56 -7.85 4.67 12.97
C SER A 56 -9.14 5.46 13.29
N PRO A 57 -9.06 6.57 14.04
CA PRO A 57 -10.21 7.45 14.26
C PRO A 57 -10.59 8.26 13.01
N LYS A 58 -9.73 8.29 11.98
CA LYS A 58 -9.92 9.10 10.75
C LYS A 58 -10.74 8.34 9.71
N THR A 59 -12.01 8.08 10.01
CA THR A 59 -12.87 7.19 9.22
C THR A 59 -13.41 7.79 7.91
N HIS A 60 -13.39 9.13 7.77
CA HIS A 60 -14.02 9.84 6.64
C HIS A 60 -13.04 10.27 5.53
N VAL A 61 -11.76 9.91 5.64
CA VAL A 61 -10.71 10.36 4.68
C VAL A 61 -10.90 9.73 3.30
N PHE A 62 -11.32 8.47 3.22
CA PHE A 62 -11.45 7.73 1.97
C PHE A 62 -12.90 7.27 1.76
N GLN A 63 -13.69 8.04 1.02
CA GLN A 63 -15.05 7.65 0.67
C GLN A 63 -15.06 6.48 -0.32
N GLY A 64 -15.92 5.48 -0.08
CA GLY A 64 -16.07 4.30 -0.95
C GLY A 64 -15.03 3.19 -0.73
N PHE A 65 -14.10 3.35 0.21
CA PHE A 65 -13.13 2.32 0.59
C PHE A 65 -13.56 1.55 1.84
N GLY A 66 -12.75 0.56 2.22
CA GLY A 66 -12.84 -0.13 3.49
C GLY A 66 -12.48 0.74 4.70
N ARG A 67 -12.28 0.11 5.84
CA ARG A 67 -11.89 0.78 7.07
C ARG A 67 -10.45 1.30 6.99
N ALA A 68 -10.21 2.48 7.56
CA ALA A 68 -8.90 3.10 7.56
C ALA A 68 -7.96 2.52 8.64
N PHE A 69 -6.67 2.57 8.38
CA PHE A 69 -5.60 2.29 9.35
C PHE A 69 -4.48 3.31 9.25
N GLU A 70 -3.71 3.44 10.32
CA GLU A 70 -2.61 4.39 10.39
C GLU A 70 -1.39 3.90 9.61
N VAL A 71 -0.73 4.84 8.92
CA VAL A 71 0.52 4.60 8.20
C VAL A 71 1.53 5.68 8.51
N ARG A 72 2.81 5.35 8.41
CA ARG A 72 3.92 6.31 8.46
C ARG A 72 4.65 6.31 7.13
N TRP A 73 4.59 7.42 6.41
CA TRP A 73 5.37 7.61 5.19
C TRP A 73 6.87 7.59 5.49
N LEU A 74 7.59 6.73 4.78
CA LEU A 74 9.05 6.60 4.92
C LEU A 74 9.78 7.30 3.79
N ARG A 75 9.21 7.24 2.57
CA ARG A 75 9.72 7.96 1.41
C ARG A 75 8.59 8.34 0.46
N LEU A 76 8.70 9.53 -0.11
CA LEU A 76 7.88 10.06 -1.19
C LEU A 76 8.83 10.42 -2.31
N ASP A 77 8.85 9.61 -3.35
CA ASP A 77 9.79 9.73 -4.47
C ASP A 77 9.25 8.95 -5.65
N ASP A 78 9.37 9.51 -6.85
CA ASP A 78 8.95 8.86 -8.08
C ASP A 78 10.05 7.93 -8.57
N LEU A 79 9.83 6.62 -8.44
CA LEU A 79 10.71 5.57 -8.96
C LEU A 79 10.13 5.03 -10.26
N ASP A 80 10.79 5.29 -11.39
CA ASP A 80 10.30 4.91 -12.71
C ASP A 80 10.29 3.37 -12.88
N PHE A 81 9.24 2.84 -13.51
CA PHE A 81 9.12 1.40 -13.74
C PHE A 81 10.23 0.81 -14.62
N SER A 82 10.93 1.62 -15.41
CA SER A 82 12.10 1.21 -16.17
C SER A 82 13.27 0.84 -15.26
N GLU A 83 13.43 1.51 -14.11
CA GLU A 83 14.51 1.27 -13.16
C GLU A 83 14.36 -0.08 -12.43
N VAL A 84 13.14 -0.59 -12.34
CA VAL A 84 12.79 -1.85 -11.68
C VAL A 84 12.30 -2.92 -12.67
N ALA A 85 12.53 -2.72 -13.97
CA ALA A 85 12.02 -3.60 -15.02
C ALA A 85 12.52 -5.05 -14.89
N SER A 86 13.70 -5.25 -14.30
CA SER A 86 14.32 -6.57 -14.06
C SER A 86 13.79 -7.27 -12.80
N ILE A 87 13.02 -6.59 -11.95
CA ILE A 87 12.53 -7.15 -10.69
C ILE A 87 11.19 -7.84 -10.93
N CYS A 88 11.14 -9.13 -10.61
CA CYS A 88 9.95 -9.97 -10.71
C CYS A 88 9.52 -10.47 -9.34
N ASN A 89 8.21 -10.65 -9.17
CA ASN A 89 7.61 -11.14 -7.94
C ASN A 89 7.30 -12.65 -8.03
N PRO A 90 8.01 -13.52 -7.28
CA PRO A 90 7.74 -14.95 -7.24
C PRO A 90 6.33 -15.31 -6.77
N TRP A 91 5.72 -14.47 -5.94
CA TRP A 91 4.36 -14.64 -5.39
C TRP A 91 3.26 -14.14 -6.34
N ASN A 92 3.63 -13.74 -7.56
CA ASN A 92 2.71 -13.33 -8.61
C ASN A 92 3.17 -13.87 -9.97
N GLU A 93 3.40 -15.19 -10.04
CA GLU A 93 3.76 -15.90 -11.28
C GLU A 93 5.02 -15.34 -11.97
N HIS A 94 5.98 -14.83 -11.18
CA HIS A 94 7.19 -14.16 -11.67
C HIS A 94 6.92 -12.98 -12.63
N LYS A 95 5.73 -12.38 -12.56
CA LYS A 95 5.45 -11.12 -13.26
C LYS A 95 6.29 -9.99 -12.68
N SER A 96 6.59 -8.99 -13.50
CA SER A 96 7.29 -7.79 -13.05
C SER A 96 6.55 -7.15 -11.86
N VAL A 97 7.28 -6.61 -10.89
CA VAL A 97 6.69 -5.99 -9.68
C VAL A 97 5.70 -4.86 -9.98
N LYS A 98 5.85 -4.19 -11.12
CA LYS A 98 4.88 -3.16 -11.58
C LYS A 98 3.52 -3.74 -11.98
N VAL A 99 3.45 -5.05 -12.28
CA VAL A 99 2.22 -5.77 -12.64
C VAL A 99 1.61 -6.36 -11.37
N SER A 100 1.16 -5.50 -10.48
CA SER A 100 0.60 -5.89 -9.18
C SER A 100 -0.80 -5.28 -9.02
N ARG A 101 -1.75 -6.08 -8.51
CA ARG A 101 -3.08 -5.58 -8.12
C ARG A 101 -3.02 -4.99 -6.71
N ASP A 102 -4.04 -4.22 -6.35
CA ASP A 102 -4.21 -3.73 -4.97
C ASP A 102 -4.15 -4.89 -3.97
N GLY A 103 -3.30 -4.78 -2.96
CA GLY A 103 -3.09 -5.84 -1.96
C GLY A 103 -2.22 -7.01 -2.41
N GLN A 104 -1.59 -6.99 -3.59
CA GLN A 104 -0.62 -8.01 -3.99
C GLN A 104 0.60 -7.98 -3.07
N GLU A 105 1.00 -9.15 -2.59
CA GLU A 105 2.20 -9.33 -1.77
C GLU A 105 3.44 -9.44 -2.66
N LEU A 106 4.57 -8.88 -2.22
CA LEU A 106 5.83 -8.75 -2.99
C LEU A 106 7.02 -9.34 -2.24
#